data_AF-A0A976P172-F1
#
_entry.id   AF-A0A976P172-F1
#
_cell.length_a   1.000
_cell.length_b   1.000
_cell.length_c   1.000
_cell.angle_alpha   90.00
_cell.angle_beta   90.00
_cell.angle_gamma   90.00
#
_symmetry.space_group_name_H-M   'P 1'
#
loop_
_entity.id
_entity.type
_entity.pdbx_description
1 polymer ?
#
loop_
_entity_poly.entity_id
_entity_poly.type
_entity_poly.pdbx_seq_one_letter_code
_entity_poly.pdbx_strand_id
1 'polypeptide(L)'
;MTGGAAAPGLKVFSSVLIGLGVALWAVYLLYLPMPQWFQSEAALQQAGVVDPGMILYSLATAGAALVVWGRVLASADEAGVGRAQLLSASALGMLLLGLMRVGTVLFPHGPFREWWVLPVTECIAFSLLAWLLFRMARS
;
A
#
# COMPACT_ATOMS: atom_id res chain seq x y z
N MET A 1 -36.62 -11.36 -4.26
CA MET A 1 -35.36 -10.70 -4.65
C MET A 1 -35.30 -9.35 -3.94
N THR A 2 -34.86 -9.34 -2.70
CA THR A 2 -34.63 -8.10 -1.92
C THR A 2 -33.13 -7.91 -1.83
N GLY A 3 -32.60 -6.94 -2.57
CA GLY A 3 -31.20 -6.54 -2.46
C GLY A 3 -30.96 -5.95 -1.07
N GLY A 4 -30.40 -6.78 -0.18
CA GLY A 4 -29.92 -6.33 1.12
C GLY A 4 -28.69 -5.47 0.93
N ALA A 5 -28.82 -4.15 1.15
CA ALA A 5 -27.68 -3.27 1.16
C ALA A 5 -26.70 -3.73 2.26
N ALA A 6 -25.42 -3.94 1.90
CA ALA A 6 -24.37 -4.23 2.87
C ALA A 6 -24.50 -3.31 4.09
N ALA A 7 -24.50 -3.90 5.30
CA ALA A 7 -24.81 -3.22 6.55
C ALA A 7 -24.07 -1.86 6.61
N PRO A 8 -24.75 -0.75 6.88
CA PRO A 8 -24.17 0.60 6.76
C PRO A 8 -22.86 0.76 7.56
N GLY A 9 -22.70 0.05 8.67
CA GLY A 9 -21.45 0.00 9.44
C GLY A 9 -20.26 -0.59 8.68
N LEU A 10 -20.47 -1.62 7.85
CA LEU A 10 -19.42 -2.24 7.05
C LEU A 10 -18.90 -1.28 5.96
N LYS A 11 -19.81 -0.52 5.34
CA LYS A 11 -19.45 0.52 4.35
C LYS A 11 -18.61 1.62 4.99
N VAL A 12 -19.00 2.10 6.17
CA VAL A 12 -18.21 3.10 6.91
C VAL A 12 -16.84 2.55 7.28
N PHE A 13 -16.79 1.35 7.87
CA PHE A 13 -15.52 0.73 8.26
C PHE A 13 -14.58 0.52 7.06
N SER A 14 -15.10 0.04 5.94
CA SER A 14 -14.33 -0.12 4.69
C SER A 14 -13.76 1.21 4.19
N SER A 15 -14.52 2.29 4.30
CA SER A 15 -14.09 3.63 3.89
C SER A 15 -12.98 4.17 4.80
N VAL A 16 -13.09 3.91 6.12
CA VAL A 16 -12.05 4.26 7.10
C VAL A 16 -10.76 3.50 6.81
N LEU A 17 -10.83 2.19 6.53
CA LEU A 17 -9.64 1.39 6.19
C LEU A 17 -8.96 1.90 4.92
N ILE A 18 -9.72 2.20 3.87
CA ILE A 18 -9.18 2.77 2.63
C ILE A 18 -8.54 4.13 2.92
N GLY A 19 -9.24 5.02 3.61
CA GLY A 19 -8.74 6.36 3.93
C GLY A 19 -7.45 6.32 4.74
N LEU A 20 -7.41 5.53 5.81
CA LEU A 20 -6.21 5.34 6.64
C LEU A 20 -5.07 4.71 5.83
N GLY A 21 -5.38 3.68 5.04
CA GLY A 21 -4.38 2.99 4.23
C GLY A 21 -3.74 3.89 3.18
N VAL A 22 -4.55 4.67 2.46
CA VAL A 22 -4.07 5.67 1.50
C VAL A 22 -3.26 6.75 2.20
N ALA A 23 -3.69 7.24 3.37
CA ALA A 23 -2.96 8.26 4.12
C ALA A 23 -1.57 7.78 4.54
N LEU A 24 -1.47 6.58 5.15
CA LEU A 24 -0.19 6.00 5.55
C LEU A 24 0.74 5.78 4.36
N TRP A 25 0.21 5.28 3.25
CA TRP A 25 0.96 5.06 2.02
C TRP A 25 1.44 6.38 1.37
N ALA A 26 0.56 7.39 1.30
CA ALA A 26 0.89 8.69 0.72
C ALA A 26 1.90 9.46 1.58
N VAL A 27 1.79 9.40 2.90
CA VAL A 27 2.74 10.02 3.83
C VAL A 27 4.16 9.52 3.58
N TYR A 28 4.34 8.21 3.36
CA TYR A 28 5.65 7.67 3.01
C TYR A 28 6.18 8.23 1.68
N LEU A 29 5.34 8.28 0.64
CA LEU A 29 5.76 8.86 -0.64
C LEU A 29 6.11 10.35 -0.57
N LEU A 30 5.47 11.10 0.34
CA LEU A 30 5.82 12.50 0.61
C LEU A 30 7.10 12.62 1.42
N TYR A 31 7.31 11.72 2.38
CA TYR A 31 8.53 11.68 3.19
C TYR A 31 9.78 11.45 2.35
N LEU A 32 9.72 10.55 1.38
CA LEU A 32 10.87 10.16 0.55
C LEU A 32 11.62 11.36 -0.09
N PRO A 33 10.97 12.27 -0.84
CA PRO A 33 11.63 13.46 -1.40
C PRO A 33 11.83 14.59 -0.38
N MET A 34 11.08 14.62 0.72
CA MET A 34 11.05 15.74 1.67
C MET A 34 11.17 15.27 3.14
N PRO A 35 12.24 14.55 3.51
CA PRO A 35 12.36 14.00 4.86
C PRO A 35 12.45 15.07 5.95
N GLN A 36 12.92 16.27 5.62
CA GLN A 36 13.01 17.43 6.52
C GLN A 36 11.66 17.94 7.05
N TRP A 37 10.54 17.59 6.41
CA TRP A 37 9.20 17.93 6.91
C TRP A 37 8.76 17.05 8.08
N PHE A 38 9.43 15.93 8.28
CA PHE A 38 9.05 14.90 9.25
C PHE A 38 10.03 14.77 10.41
N GLN A 39 11.25 15.30 10.26
CA GLN A 39 12.30 15.19 11.26
C GLN A 39 13.25 16.39 11.20
N SER A 40 13.79 16.77 12.36
CA SER A 40 14.78 17.84 12.47
C SER A 40 16.12 17.43 11.86
N GLU A 41 16.92 18.41 11.43
CA GLU A 41 18.27 18.18 10.86
C GLU A 41 19.19 17.42 11.82
N ALA A 42 19.06 17.67 13.13
CA ALA A 42 19.82 16.94 14.16
C ALA A 42 19.46 15.45 14.21
N ALA A 43 18.18 15.09 14.00
CA ALA A 43 17.73 13.70 13.96
C ALA A 43 18.15 13.01 12.64
N LEU A 44 18.13 13.74 11.52
CA LEU A 44 18.64 13.28 10.23
C LEU A 44 20.12 12.89 10.27
N GLN A 45 20.93 13.65 11.03
CA GLN A 45 22.36 13.39 11.20
C GLN A 45 22.65 12.25 12.20
N GLN A 46 21.71 11.93 13.10
CA GLN A 46 21.84 10.86 14.09
C GLN A 46 21.21 9.52 13.64
N ALA A 47 20.95 9.35 12.35
CA ALA A 47 20.27 8.20 11.74
C ALA A 47 21.03 6.85 11.83
N GLY A 48 21.77 6.59 12.91
CA GLY A 48 22.44 5.33 13.23
C GLY A 48 21.66 4.41 14.19
N VAL A 49 20.55 4.86 14.79
CA VAL A 49 19.80 4.07 15.80
C VAL A 49 18.38 3.70 15.33
N VAL A 50 17.69 4.61 14.64
CA VAL A 50 16.37 4.37 14.03
C VAL A 50 16.32 5.14 12.72
N ASP A 51 16.06 4.47 11.60
CA ASP A 51 15.79 5.11 10.31
C ASP A 51 14.27 5.32 10.18
N PRO A 52 13.75 6.55 10.31
CA PRO A 52 12.32 6.81 10.20
C PRO A 52 11.75 6.42 8.83
N GLY A 53 12.61 6.39 7.79
CA GLY A 53 12.22 5.88 6.49
C GLY A 53 11.78 4.42 6.55
N MET A 54 12.45 3.57 7.33
CA MET A 54 12.05 2.16 7.52
C MET A 54 10.73 2.01 8.28
N ILE A 55 10.45 2.91 9.23
CA ILE A 55 9.18 2.93 9.95
C ILE A 55 8.05 3.32 8.99
N LEU A 56 8.22 4.44 8.27
CA LEU A 56 7.22 4.94 7.33
C LEU A 56 7.01 3.97 6.16
N TYR A 57 8.08 3.30 5.72
CA TYR A 57 8.02 2.21 4.75
C TYR A 57 7.15 1.05 5.26
N SER A 58 7.34 0.64 6.51
CA SER A 58 6.55 -0.45 7.11
C SER A 58 5.08 -0.06 7.26
N LEU A 59 4.83 1.19 7.66
CA LEU A 59 3.48 1.76 7.75
C LEU A 59 2.82 1.87 6.38
N ALA A 60 3.53 2.25 5.32
CA ALA A 60 3.00 2.30 3.97
C ALA A 60 2.67 0.91 3.42
N THR A 61 3.49 -0.11 3.76
CA THR A 61 3.21 -1.51 3.43
C THR A 61 1.93 -1.98 4.12
N ALA A 62 1.77 -1.70 5.42
CA ALA A 62 0.53 -1.94 6.15
C ALA A 62 -0.64 -1.15 5.55
N GLY A 63 -0.41 0.10 5.15
CA GLY A 63 -1.39 0.96 4.50
C GLY A 63 -1.92 0.37 3.20
N ALA A 64 -1.05 -0.18 2.36
CA ALA A 64 -1.46 -0.90 1.15
C ALA A 64 -2.38 -2.10 1.49
N ALA A 65 -2.05 -2.87 2.53
CA ALA A 65 -2.91 -3.97 3.00
C ALA A 65 -4.27 -3.47 3.53
N LEU A 66 -4.31 -2.35 4.26
CA LEU A 66 -5.56 -1.72 4.70
C LEU A 66 -6.44 -1.30 3.52
N VAL A 67 -5.85 -0.74 2.45
CA VAL A 67 -6.58 -0.41 1.23
C VAL A 67 -7.18 -1.66 0.59
N VAL A 68 -6.41 -2.76 0.49
CA VAL A 68 -6.92 -4.04 -0.04
C VAL A 68 -8.09 -4.54 0.79
N TRP A 69 -7.93 -4.64 2.11
CA TRP A 69 -8.98 -5.11 3.00
C TRP A 69 -10.22 -4.24 2.96
N GLY A 70 -10.05 -2.91 2.94
CA GLY A 70 -11.16 -1.99 2.77
C GLY A 70 -11.88 -2.19 1.44
N ARG A 71 -11.17 -2.43 0.33
CA ARG A 71 -11.80 -2.72 -0.97
C ARG A 71 -12.55 -4.06 -0.98
N VAL A 72 -11.97 -5.09 -0.36
CA VAL A 72 -12.61 -6.40 -0.19
C VAL A 72 -13.91 -6.26 0.60
N LEU A 73 -13.87 -5.61 1.77
CA LEU A 73 -15.02 -5.42 2.65
C LEU A 73 -16.10 -4.52 2.02
N ALA A 74 -15.70 -3.49 1.26
CA ALA A 74 -16.63 -2.65 0.52
C ALA A 74 -17.40 -3.41 -0.57
N SER A 75 -16.83 -4.51 -1.07
CA SER A 75 -17.42 -5.36 -2.10
C SER A 75 -18.14 -6.58 -1.56
N ALA A 76 -18.07 -6.83 -0.25
CA ALA A 76 -18.71 -7.97 0.39
C ALA A 76 -20.23 -7.77 0.43
N ASP A 77 -20.97 -8.79 0.03
CA ASP A 77 -22.42 -8.88 0.17
C ASP A 77 -22.81 -10.09 1.04
N GLU A 78 -24.11 -10.43 1.09
CA GLU A 78 -24.58 -11.58 1.85
C GLU A 78 -24.04 -12.93 1.34
N ALA A 79 -23.64 -13.01 0.07
CA ALA A 79 -22.99 -14.19 -0.50
C ALA A 79 -21.47 -14.20 -0.27
N GLY A 80 -20.93 -13.16 0.38
CA GLY A 80 -19.51 -13.01 0.71
C GLY A 80 -18.76 -12.17 -0.31
N VAL A 81 -17.51 -12.56 -0.59
CA VAL A 81 -16.63 -11.85 -1.54
C VAL A 81 -16.41 -12.74 -2.75
N GLY A 82 -16.82 -12.27 -3.92
CA GLY A 82 -16.59 -12.98 -5.16
C GLY A 82 -15.10 -13.02 -5.55
N ARG A 83 -14.73 -14.06 -6.31
CA ARG A 83 -13.36 -14.27 -6.81
C ARG A 83 -12.82 -13.04 -7.55
N ALA A 84 -13.61 -12.45 -8.45
CA ALA A 84 -13.19 -11.31 -9.25
C ALA A 84 -12.88 -10.08 -8.39
N GLN A 85 -13.69 -9.82 -7.36
CA GLN A 85 -13.52 -8.72 -6.41
C GLN A 85 -12.24 -8.91 -5.59
N LEU A 86 -12.01 -10.13 -5.07
CA LEU A 86 -10.81 -10.46 -4.33
C LEU A 86 -9.55 -10.26 -5.18
N LEU A 87 -9.53 -10.82 -6.39
CA LEU A 87 -8.39 -10.70 -7.31
C LEU A 87 -8.13 -9.24 -7.70
N SER A 88 -9.18 -8.45 -7.95
CA SER A 88 -9.06 -7.02 -8.27
C SER A 88 -8.51 -6.21 -7.09
N ALA A 89 -8.96 -6.50 -5.86
CA ALA A 89 -8.43 -5.86 -4.66
C ALA A 89 -6.96 -6.25 -4.42
N SER A 90 -6.61 -7.53 -4.58
CA SER A 90 -5.21 -7.99 -4.49
C SER A 90 -4.33 -7.35 -5.56
N ALA A 91 -4.83 -7.19 -6.80
CA ALA A 91 -4.12 -6.50 -7.86
C ALA A 91 -3.78 -5.05 -7.48
N LEU A 92 -4.74 -4.34 -6.87
CA LEU A 92 -4.52 -2.98 -6.37
C LEU A 92 -3.43 -2.96 -5.28
N GLY A 93 -3.45 -3.90 -4.34
CA GLY A 93 -2.41 -4.00 -3.30
C GLY A 93 -1.02 -4.17 -3.90
N MET A 94 -0.88 -5.09 -4.86
CA MET A 94 0.38 -5.29 -5.57
C MET A 94 0.82 -4.03 -6.32
N LEU A 95 -0.12 -3.31 -6.95
CA LEU A 95 0.20 -2.05 -7.62
C LEU A 95 0.69 -0.98 -6.63
N LEU A 96 0.05 -0.83 -5.46
CA LEU A 96 0.47 0.11 -4.43
C LEU A 96 1.87 -0.21 -3.89
N LEU A 97 2.18 -1.49 -3.69
CA LEU A 97 3.52 -1.94 -3.32
C LEU A 97 4.53 -1.66 -4.43
N GLY A 98 4.19 -1.90 -5.69
CA GLY A 98 5.05 -1.58 -6.83
C GLY A 98 5.38 -0.09 -6.92
N LEU A 99 4.36 0.77 -6.83
CA LEU A 99 4.54 2.24 -6.84
C LEU A 99 5.38 2.73 -5.66
N MET A 100 5.20 2.14 -4.48
CA MET A 100 6.04 2.39 -3.31
C MET A 100 7.52 2.07 -3.58
N ARG A 101 7.80 1.01 -4.35
CA ARG A 101 9.18 0.70 -4.78
C ARG A 101 9.74 1.71 -5.75
N VAL A 102 8.95 2.24 -6.67
CA VAL A 102 9.41 3.34 -7.56
C VAL A 102 9.92 4.51 -6.72
N GLY A 103 9.16 4.94 -5.71
CA GLY A 103 9.61 5.97 -4.79
C GLY A 103 10.92 5.60 -4.08
N THR A 104 11.01 4.36 -3.58
CA THR A 104 12.19 3.85 -2.87
C THR A 104 13.44 3.78 -3.76
N VAL A 105 13.28 3.48 -5.05
CA VAL A 105 14.37 3.50 -6.05
C VAL A 105 14.84 4.92 -6.31
N LEU A 106 13.91 5.88 -6.43
CA LEU A 106 14.24 7.28 -6.69
C LEU A 106 14.86 7.98 -5.46
N PHE A 107 14.43 7.59 -4.26
CA PHE A 107 14.86 8.17 -2.99
C PHE A 107 15.26 7.04 -2.01
N PRO A 108 16.42 6.40 -2.23
CA PRO A 108 16.83 5.27 -1.41
C PRO A 108 17.22 5.71 0.01
N HIS A 109 16.77 4.95 0.98
CA HIS A 109 16.98 5.16 2.42
C HIS A 109 17.33 3.83 3.09
N GLY A 110 17.99 3.90 4.25
CA GLY A 110 18.40 2.74 5.01
C GLY A 110 19.12 1.68 4.15
N PRO A 111 18.77 0.39 4.29
CA PRO A 111 19.37 -0.72 3.55
C PRO A 111 19.23 -0.61 2.02
N PHE A 112 18.22 0.12 1.51
CA PHE A 112 17.96 0.20 0.07
C PHE A 112 18.99 1.05 -0.69
N ARG A 113 19.82 1.84 0.01
CA ARG A 113 20.94 2.56 -0.60
C ARG A 113 22.03 1.61 -1.10
N GLU A 114 22.30 0.57 -0.33
CA GLU A 114 23.32 -0.41 -0.67
C GLU A 114 22.74 -1.47 -1.62
N TRP A 115 21.47 -1.81 -1.47
CA TRP A 115 20.81 -2.91 -2.20
C TRP A 115 19.74 -2.39 -3.17
N TRP A 116 20.07 -1.38 -3.98
CA TRP A 116 19.12 -0.73 -4.90
C TRP A 116 18.47 -1.70 -5.91
N VAL A 117 19.12 -2.82 -6.21
CA VAL A 117 18.58 -3.88 -7.09
C VAL A 117 17.30 -4.49 -6.49
N LEU A 118 17.23 -4.64 -5.17
CA LEU A 118 16.08 -5.24 -4.49
C LEU A 118 14.76 -4.49 -4.79
N PRO A 119 14.63 -3.17 -4.50
CA PRO A 119 13.39 -2.46 -4.78
C PRO A 119 13.06 -2.40 -6.29
N VAL A 120 14.06 -2.41 -7.18
CA VAL A 120 13.81 -2.55 -8.63
C VAL A 120 13.16 -3.89 -8.96
N THR A 121 13.73 -4.99 -8.47
CA THR A 121 13.19 -6.34 -8.72
C THR A 121 11.80 -6.52 -8.11
N GLU A 122 11.57 -6.01 -6.91
CA GLU A 122 10.26 -5.99 -6.25
C GLU A 122 9.24 -5.17 -7.04
N CYS A 123 9.62 -4.00 -7.57
CA CYS A 123 8.74 -3.18 -8.40
C CYS A 123 8.24 -3.96 -9.63
N ILE A 124 9.15 -4.66 -10.31
CA ILE A 124 8.82 -5.45 -11.49
C ILE A 124 7.90 -6.62 -11.09
N ALA A 125 8.27 -7.38 -10.06
CA ALA A 125 7.50 -8.51 -9.58
C ALA A 125 6.07 -8.11 -9.17
N PHE A 126 5.93 -7.06 -8.36
CA PHE A 126 4.62 -6.57 -7.93
C PHE A 126 3.79 -6.03 -9.09
N SER A 127 4.39 -5.33 -10.06
CA SER A 127 3.67 -4.86 -11.25
C SER A 127 3.19 -6.01 -12.13
N LEU A 128 4.00 -7.05 -12.32
CA LEU A 128 3.62 -8.26 -13.05
C LEU A 128 2.49 -9.00 -12.34
N LEU A 129 2.58 -9.18 -11.02
CA LEU A 129 1.51 -9.78 -10.22
C LEU A 129 0.22 -8.97 -10.28
N ALA A 130 0.31 -7.64 -10.17
CA ALA A 130 -0.85 -6.75 -10.31
C ALA A 130 -1.53 -6.94 -11.67
N TRP A 131 -0.75 -6.96 -12.75
CA TRP A 131 -1.27 -7.18 -14.11
C TRP A 131 -1.93 -8.57 -14.26
N LEU A 132 -1.27 -9.63 -13.78
CA LEU A 132 -1.80 -11.00 -13.84
C LEU A 132 -3.12 -11.12 -13.07
N LEU A 133 -3.17 -10.62 -11.83
CA LEU A 133 -4.37 -10.64 -10.99
C LEU A 133 -5.51 -9.85 -11.63
N PHE A 134 -5.21 -8.67 -12.18
CA PHE A 134 -6.21 -7.85 -12.87
C PHE A 134 -6.76 -8.54 -14.12
N ARG A 135 -5.91 -9.22 -14.89
CA ARG A 135 -6.34 -10.01 -16.06
C ARG A 135 -7.23 -11.17 -15.64
N MET A 136 -6.86 -11.92 -14.59
CA MET A 136 -7.65 -13.05 -14.08
C MET A 136 -8.97 -12.63 -13.45
N ALA A 137 -9.08 -11.40 -12.94
CA ALA A 137 -10.33 -10.86 -12.43
C ALA A 137 -11.37 -10.58 -13.54
N ARG A 138 -10.92 -10.45 -14.79
CA ARG A 138 -11.77 -10.15 -15.96
C ARG A 138 -12.12 -11.38 -16.81
N SER A 139 -11.49 -12.53 -16.54
CA SER A 139 -11.74 -13.83 -17.18
C SER A 139 -12.72 -14.66 -16.36
#